data_AF-A0A8T3QFB5-F1
#
_entry.id   AF-A0A8T3QFB5-F1
#
_cell.length_a   1.000
_cell.length_b   1.000
_cell.length_c   1.000
_cell.angle_alpha   90.00
_cell.angle_beta   90.00
_cell.angle_gamma   90.00
#
_symmetry.space_group_name_H-M   'P 1'
#
loop_
_entity.id
_entity.type
_entity.pdbx_description
1 polymer ?
#
loop_
_entity_poly.entity_id
_entity_poly.type
_entity_poly.pdbx_seq_one_letter_code
_entity_poly.pdbx_strand_id
1 'polypeptide(L)'
;MYVVILAGGGGTRLWPLSRPDRPKPFLPLVGDETLLQRTVARVAPLVDELDVFCVTDRRYGQLVQDQVPAIGLIVEPAARNTAAAIALATRVIERPDDEVMVVLPADHWIEDEAAFQAVIRMAAEQLASGVFDVDRPLVTLGVRPTNPSIDYGYLRPDTMRAAKLDGVRVHPLVGFEEKPTDARARELINLPGVAWNAGMFAWQRGAIRAALEKYTPLPMLIDQAVGSDLALTGAYDRITPISIDKAVMESAAADHQVVMGAMDAGWSDLGSWTALLRVLGASLVGGPADGPSGRVVQTGETVELGPDDLVVRSVDGRLAVDAGPAVAGATGGTIVSDGVWAHLAGARHMAEEVRDLLERVDHEDVEA
;
A
#
# COMPACT_ATOMS: atom_id res chain seq x y z
N MET A 1 -15.66 -1.02 16.01
CA MET A 1 -14.86 -0.64 14.81
C MET A 1 -14.49 -1.92 14.12
N TYR A 2 -14.36 -1.90 12.81
CA TYR A 2 -13.97 -3.06 12.01
C TYR A 2 -12.91 -2.66 10.98
N VAL A 3 -12.15 -3.63 10.49
CA VAL A 3 -11.02 -3.40 9.59
C VAL A 3 -11.33 -3.97 8.21
N VAL A 4 -11.03 -3.19 7.18
CA VAL A 4 -11.08 -3.61 5.78
C VAL A 4 -9.70 -3.49 5.17
N ILE A 5 -9.13 -4.65 4.85
CA ILE A 5 -7.83 -4.79 4.21
C ILE A 5 -8.03 -4.84 2.70
N LEU A 6 -7.33 -4.01 1.95
CA LEU A 6 -7.36 -4.00 0.48
C LEU A 6 -6.16 -4.82 -0.04
N ALA A 7 -6.43 -6.05 -0.49
CA ALA A 7 -5.43 -6.95 -1.04
C ALA A 7 -5.55 -6.99 -2.57
N GLY A 8 -5.18 -5.89 -3.21
CA GLY A 8 -5.19 -5.74 -4.66
C GLY A 8 -3.81 -5.46 -5.25
N GLY A 9 -3.77 -5.24 -6.56
CA GLY A 9 -2.57 -4.84 -7.30
C GLY A 9 -1.85 -6.01 -7.94
N GLY A 10 -1.66 -5.99 -9.26
CA GLY A 10 -0.84 -6.97 -10.00
C GLY A 10 0.65 -6.59 -10.04
N GLY A 11 1.16 -5.96 -8.99
CA GLY A 11 2.34 -5.08 -9.00
C GLY A 11 3.53 -5.61 -9.82
N THR A 12 3.98 -4.82 -10.79
CA THR A 12 5.18 -5.11 -11.62
C THR A 12 6.45 -4.46 -11.09
N ARG A 13 6.34 -3.58 -10.08
CA ARG A 13 7.46 -2.77 -9.57
C ARG A 13 8.51 -3.56 -8.77
N LEU A 14 8.14 -4.75 -8.31
CA LEU A 14 9.03 -5.71 -7.65
C LEU A 14 9.30 -6.92 -8.53
N TRP A 15 9.06 -6.84 -9.84
CA TRP A 15 9.47 -7.91 -10.75
C TRP A 15 10.97 -8.20 -10.58
N PRO A 16 11.42 -9.46 -10.60
CA PRO A 16 10.67 -10.69 -10.85
C PRO A 16 10.00 -11.36 -9.63
N LEU A 17 10.02 -10.74 -8.44
CA LEU A 17 9.39 -11.29 -7.23
C LEU A 17 7.87 -11.34 -7.36
N SER A 18 7.26 -10.20 -7.68
CA SER A 18 5.80 -10.07 -7.80
C SER A 18 5.37 -10.34 -9.23
N ARG A 19 4.43 -11.27 -9.38
CA ARG A 19 3.92 -11.77 -10.66
C ARG A 19 2.40 -11.65 -10.73
N PRO A 20 1.78 -11.71 -11.93
CA PRO A 20 0.32 -11.58 -12.07
C PRO A 20 -0.49 -12.67 -11.37
N ASP A 21 0.07 -13.86 -11.20
CA ASP A 21 -0.50 -14.99 -10.47
C ASP A 21 -0.28 -14.87 -8.96
N ARG A 22 0.87 -14.34 -8.53
CA ARG A 22 1.18 -14.08 -7.12
C ARG A 22 1.69 -12.65 -6.90
N PRO A 23 0.80 -11.70 -6.62
CA PRO A 23 1.21 -10.32 -6.43
C PRO A 23 1.77 -10.04 -5.03
N LYS A 24 2.42 -8.88 -4.88
CA LYS A 24 3.08 -8.36 -3.68
C LYS A 24 2.40 -8.68 -2.32
N PRO A 25 1.08 -8.51 -2.12
CA PRO A 25 0.45 -8.80 -0.82
C PRO A 25 0.68 -10.23 -0.32
N PHE A 26 0.85 -11.18 -1.24
CA PHE A 26 0.94 -12.62 -0.98
C PHE A 26 2.37 -13.14 -0.97
N LEU A 27 3.36 -12.24 -0.82
CA LEU A 27 4.78 -12.59 -0.80
C LEU A 27 5.40 -12.40 0.58
N PRO A 28 6.24 -13.34 1.07
CA PRO A 28 7.02 -13.21 2.30
C PRO A 28 8.28 -12.34 2.06
N LEU A 29 8.07 -11.05 1.83
CA LEU A 29 9.17 -10.13 1.48
C LEU A 29 10.10 -9.81 2.66
N VAL A 30 9.60 -9.90 3.88
CA VAL A 30 10.36 -9.59 5.10
C VAL A 30 9.92 -10.54 6.21
N GLY A 31 10.81 -11.45 6.59
CA GLY A 31 10.47 -12.59 7.45
C GLY A 31 9.73 -13.69 6.68
N ASP A 32 9.07 -14.58 7.43
CA ASP A 32 8.45 -15.80 6.90
C ASP A 32 6.96 -15.63 6.56
N GLU A 33 6.34 -14.53 6.97
CA GLU A 33 4.91 -14.25 6.74
C GLU A 33 4.72 -13.33 5.52
N THR A 34 3.62 -13.54 4.79
CA THR A 34 3.25 -12.64 3.69
C THR A 34 2.81 -11.27 4.21
N LEU A 35 2.88 -10.23 3.37
CA LEU A 35 2.44 -8.88 3.77
C LEU A 35 0.97 -8.85 4.23
N LEU A 36 0.10 -9.65 3.60
CA LEU A 36 -1.29 -9.82 4.01
C LEU A 36 -1.40 -10.43 5.41
N GLN A 37 -0.72 -11.56 5.66
CA GLN A 37 -0.71 -12.20 6.98
C GLN A 37 -0.21 -11.24 8.06
N ARG A 38 0.89 -10.53 7.78
CA ARG A 38 1.44 -9.53 8.70
C ARG A 38 0.46 -8.39 8.96
N THR A 39 -0.29 -7.94 7.96
CA THR A 39 -1.29 -6.89 8.14
C THR A 39 -2.45 -7.37 9.01
N VAL A 40 -2.90 -8.62 8.86
CA VAL A 40 -3.93 -9.24 9.72
C VAL A 40 -3.42 -9.39 11.16
N ALA A 41 -2.22 -9.93 11.34
CA ALA A 41 -1.60 -10.10 12.67
C ALA A 41 -1.46 -8.75 13.40
N ARG A 42 -1.06 -7.69 12.67
CA ARG A 42 -0.87 -6.34 13.21
C ARG A 42 -2.15 -5.72 13.78
N VAL A 43 -3.32 -6.06 13.22
CA VAL A 43 -4.62 -5.53 13.67
C VAL A 43 -5.33 -6.42 14.68
N ALA A 44 -4.88 -7.67 14.89
CA ALA A 44 -5.49 -8.59 15.84
C ALA A 44 -5.59 -8.05 17.28
N PRO A 45 -4.65 -7.22 17.79
CA PRO A 45 -4.80 -6.58 19.11
C PRO A 45 -5.84 -5.44 19.17
N LEU A 46 -6.41 -5.04 18.04
CA LEU A 46 -7.33 -3.90 17.93
C LEU A 46 -8.80 -4.31 17.76
N VAL A 47 -9.04 -5.43 17.08
CA VAL A 47 -10.38 -5.92 16.74
C VAL A 47 -10.41 -7.44 16.78
N ASP A 48 -11.60 -8.01 16.99
CA ASP A 48 -11.77 -9.45 16.85
C ASP A 48 -11.56 -9.87 15.39
N GLU A 49 -11.10 -11.09 15.17
CA GLU A 49 -10.81 -11.62 13.83
C GLU A 49 -12.05 -11.61 12.91
N LEU A 50 -13.26 -11.78 13.48
CA LEU A 50 -14.54 -11.70 12.77
C LEU A 50 -14.92 -10.27 12.34
N ASP A 51 -14.21 -9.26 12.84
CA ASP A 51 -14.34 -7.85 12.46
C ASP A 51 -13.28 -7.43 11.43
N VAL A 52 -12.51 -8.38 10.89
CA VAL A 52 -11.54 -8.14 9.81
C VAL A 52 -12.10 -8.69 8.50
N PHE A 53 -12.04 -7.86 7.46
CA PHE A 53 -12.48 -8.20 6.11
C PHE A 53 -11.36 -7.90 5.11
N CYS A 54 -11.17 -8.76 4.12
CA CYS A 54 -10.27 -8.53 3.00
C CYS A 54 -11.08 -8.35 1.72
N VAL A 55 -10.82 -7.26 0.99
CA VAL A 55 -11.34 -7.01 -0.35
C VAL A 55 -10.26 -7.32 -1.37
N THR A 56 -10.55 -8.18 -2.34
CA THR A 56 -9.60 -8.58 -3.38
C THR A 56 -10.26 -8.85 -4.72
N ASP A 57 -9.47 -8.88 -5.80
CA ASP A 57 -9.92 -9.33 -7.11
C ASP A 57 -10.19 -10.85 -7.09
N ARG A 58 -11.23 -11.29 -7.80
CA ARG A 58 -11.61 -12.72 -7.86
C ARG A 58 -10.48 -13.69 -8.19
N ARG A 59 -9.44 -13.24 -8.90
CA ARG A 59 -8.26 -14.05 -9.22
C ARG A 59 -7.47 -14.46 -7.98
N TYR A 60 -7.51 -13.66 -6.92
CA TYR A 60 -6.73 -13.88 -5.70
C TYR A 60 -7.57 -14.33 -4.50
N GLY A 61 -8.88 -14.56 -4.70
CA GLY A 61 -9.77 -14.98 -3.62
C GLY A 61 -9.29 -16.25 -2.92
N GLN A 62 -8.78 -17.23 -3.69
CA GLN A 62 -8.22 -18.46 -3.13
C GLN A 62 -6.95 -18.18 -2.31
N LEU A 63 -6.02 -17.36 -2.82
CA LEU A 63 -4.80 -16.98 -2.09
C LEU A 63 -5.11 -16.32 -0.74
N VAL A 64 -6.14 -15.48 -0.67
CA VAL A 64 -6.59 -14.89 0.60
C VAL A 64 -7.10 -15.98 1.55
N GLN A 65 -7.93 -16.91 1.07
CA GLN A 65 -8.47 -17.99 1.91
C GLN A 65 -7.38 -18.95 2.39
N ASP A 66 -6.36 -19.23 1.58
CA ASP A 66 -5.26 -20.11 1.95
C ASP A 66 -4.38 -19.48 3.04
N GLN A 67 -4.14 -18.17 2.96
CA GLN A 67 -3.23 -17.47 3.88
C GLN A 67 -3.91 -16.98 5.17
N VAL A 68 -5.17 -16.55 5.09
CA VAL A 68 -5.93 -15.94 6.22
C VAL A 68 -7.40 -16.43 6.23
N PRO A 69 -7.64 -17.74 6.44
CA PRO A 69 -8.97 -18.36 6.27
C PRO A 69 -10.06 -17.86 7.23
N ALA A 70 -9.69 -17.23 8.34
CA ALA A 70 -10.61 -16.88 9.41
C ALA A 70 -11.23 -15.47 9.27
N ILE A 71 -10.69 -14.61 8.39
CA ILE A 71 -11.24 -13.27 8.16
C ILE A 71 -12.32 -13.30 7.06
N GLY A 72 -13.19 -12.29 7.05
CA GLY A 72 -14.20 -12.15 5.99
C GLY A 72 -13.58 -11.87 4.63
N LEU A 73 -14.08 -12.49 3.56
CA LEU A 73 -13.61 -12.25 2.18
C LEU A 73 -14.69 -11.56 1.34
N ILE A 74 -14.30 -10.48 0.66
CA ILE A 74 -15.13 -9.76 -0.31
C ILE A 74 -14.41 -9.79 -1.65
N VAL A 75 -15.06 -10.42 -2.64
CA VAL A 75 -14.48 -10.62 -3.97
C VAL A 75 -15.01 -9.59 -4.95
N GLU A 76 -14.11 -8.78 -5.50
CA GLU A 76 -14.40 -7.90 -6.63
C GLU A 76 -14.44 -8.70 -7.94
N PRO A 77 -15.44 -8.48 -8.82
CA PRO A 77 -15.48 -9.13 -10.12
C PRO A 77 -14.28 -8.81 -11.02
N ALA A 78 -13.72 -7.61 -10.86
CA ALA A 78 -12.53 -7.13 -11.57
C ALA A 78 -11.87 -5.99 -10.78
N ALA A 79 -10.54 -5.88 -10.85
CA ALA A 79 -9.82 -4.76 -10.27
C ALA A 79 -10.30 -3.40 -10.85
N ARG A 80 -10.83 -2.54 -9.98
CA ARG A 80 -11.27 -1.16 -10.29
C ARG A 80 -10.67 -0.10 -9.36
N ASN A 81 -9.55 -0.42 -8.71
CA ASN A 81 -8.82 0.44 -7.79
C ASN A 81 -9.63 0.72 -6.49
N THR A 82 -9.06 1.46 -5.55
CA THR A 82 -9.50 1.46 -4.14
C THR A 82 -10.88 2.07 -3.89
N ALA A 83 -11.37 2.97 -4.75
CA ALA A 83 -12.70 3.57 -4.55
C ALA A 83 -13.83 2.55 -4.72
N ALA A 84 -13.74 1.68 -5.73
CA ALA A 84 -14.73 0.63 -5.98
C ALA A 84 -14.69 -0.44 -4.87
N ALA A 85 -13.48 -0.84 -4.44
CA ALA A 85 -13.29 -1.79 -3.36
C ALA A 85 -13.92 -1.31 -2.04
N ILE A 86 -13.69 -0.03 -1.66
CA ILE A 86 -14.28 0.57 -0.46
C ILE A 86 -15.81 0.71 -0.62
N ALA A 87 -16.30 1.13 -1.79
CA ALA A 87 -17.74 1.22 -2.04
C ALA A 87 -18.42 -0.15 -1.90
N LEU A 88 -17.85 -1.21 -2.49
CA LEU A 88 -18.34 -2.57 -2.35
C LEU A 88 -18.32 -3.02 -0.87
N ALA A 89 -17.23 -2.76 -0.15
CA ALA A 89 -17.11 -3.10 1.25
C ALA A 89 -18.19 -2.42 2.12
N THR A 90 -18.43 -1.12 1.93
CA THR A 90 -19.50 -0.43 2.68
C THR A 90 -20.88 -1.00 2.39
N ARG A 91 -21.12 -1.51 1.18
CA ARG A 91 -22.40 -2.09 0.79
C ARG A 91 -22.59 -3.53 1.28
N VAL A 92 -21.55 -4.37 1.23
CA VAL A 92 -21.61 -5.81 1.54
C VAL A 92 -21.48 -6.07 3.04
N ILE A 93 -20.67 -5.28 3.76
CA ILE A 93 -20.49 -5.43 5.19
C ILE A 93 -21.69 -4.81 5.92
N GLU A 94 -22.47 -5.65 6.60
CA GLU A 94 -23.62 -5.25 7.39
C GLU A 94 -23.19 -4.75 8.78
N ARG A 95 -22.93 -3.45 8.88
CA ARG A 95 -22.55 -2.76 10.14
C ARG A 95 -23.33 -1.46 10.28
N PRO A 96 -23.52 -0.91 11.49
CA PRO A 96 -24.14 0.40 11.70
C PRO A 96 -23.41 1.53 10.95
N ASP A 97 -24.14 2.59 10.58
CA ASP A 97 -23.58 3.73 9.85
C ASP A 97 -22.62 4.58 10.71
N ASP A 98 -22.81 4.59 12.02
CA ASP A 98 -21.94 5.26 12.99
C ASP A 98 -20.75 4.41 13.43
N GLU A 99 -20.70 3.14 13.04
CA GLU A 99 -19.55 2.29 13.33
C GLU A 99 -18.35 2.66 12.45
N VAL A 100 -17.17 2.74 13.07
CA VAL A 100 -15.93 3.12 12.39
C VAL A 100 -15.36 1.95 11.59
N MET A 101 -15.13 2.20 10.31
CA MET A 101 -14.41 1.38 9.36
C MET A 101 -12.97 1.90 9.25
N VAL A 102 -12.00 1.03 9.53
CA VAL A 102 -10.58 1.30 9.29
C VAL A 102 -10.18 0.61 7.99
N VAL A 103 -9.57 1.35 7.05
CA VAL A 103 -9.14 0.81 5.76
C VAL A 103 -7.63 0.77 5.68
N LEU A 104 -7.06 -0.39 5.37
CA LEU A 104 -5.62 -0.64 5.33
C LEU A 104 -5.20 -1.30 4.01
N PRO A 105 -4.11 -0.87 3.37
CA PRO A 105 -3.49 -1.64 2.30
C PRO A 105 -2.83 -2.91 2.86
N ALA A 106 -2.97 -4.04 2.16
CA ALA A 106 -2.39 -5.31 2.57
C ALA A 106 -0.86 -5.38 2.40
N ASP A 107 -0.27 -4.39 1.75
CA ASP A 107 1.00 -4.52 1.05
C ASP A 107 2.04 -3.48 1.52
N HIS A 108 1.83 -2.95 2.73
CA HIS A 108 2.68 -1.99 3.42
C HIS A 108 3.50 -2.66 4.55
N TRP A 109 4.72 -2.16 4.73
CA TRP A 109 5.57 -2.43 5.88
C TRP A 109 5.37 -1.37 6.97
N ILE A 110 5.30 -1.83 8.21
CA ILE A 110 5.29 -1.02 9.43
C ILE A 110 6.33 -1.64 10.37
N GLU A 111 7.27 -0.83 10.84
CA GLU A 111 8.35 -1.28 11.72
C GLU A 111 7.91 -1.28 13.19
N ASP A 112 7.28 -0.19 13.65
CA ASP A 112 6.76 -0.06 15.01
C ASP A 112 5.25 -0.31 15.02
N GLU A 113 4.88 -1.58 15.20
CA GLU A 113 3.47 -1.99 15.23
C GLU A 113 2.70 -1.43 16.43
N ALA A 114 3.37 -1.19 17.56
CA ALA A 114 2.74 -0.61 18.74
C ALA A 114 2.38 0.88 18.50
N ALA A 115 3.28 1.64 17.89
CA ALA A 115 3.00 3.02 17.48
C ALA A 115 1.87 3.08 16.44
N PHE A 116 1.88 2.18 15.45
CA PHE A 116 0.80 2.05 14.48
C PHE A 116 -0.55 1.77 15.16
N GLN A 117 -0.60 0.77 16.05
CA GLN A 117 -1.81 0.40 16.78
C GLN A 117 -2.36 1.56 17.62
N ALA A 118 -1.48 2.31 18.29
CA ALA A 118 -1.87 3.50 19.04
C ALA A 118 -2.49 4.58 18.13
N VAL A 119 -1.90 4.82 16.95
CA VAL A 119 -2.42 5.78 15.96
C VAL A 119 -3.77 5.34 15.40
N ILE A 120 -3.94 4.06 15.05
CA ILE A 120 -5.22 3.52 14.55
C ILE A 120 -6.31 3.65 15.61
N ARG A 121 -6.01 3.29 16.87
CA ARG A 121 -6.96 3.43 17.98
C ARG A 121 -7.40 4.89 18.15
N MET A 122 -6.45 5.83 18.19
CA MET A 122 -6.75 7.26 18.29
C MET A 122 -7.56 7.77 17.08
N ALA A 123 -7.20 7.35 15.87
CA ALA A 123 -7.92 7.73 14.66
C ALA A 123 -9.37 7.23 14.68
N ALA A 124 -9.61 6.00 15.13
CA ALA A 124 -10.94 5.41 15.17
C ALA A 124 -11.79 5.92 16.33
N GLU A 125 -11.23 6.03 17.53
CA GLU A 125 -11.99 6.35 18.75
C GLU A 125 -12.17 7.85 18.98
N GLN A 126 -11.28 8.70 18.44
CA GLN A 126 -11.28 10.13 18.71
C GLN A 126 -11.47 10.97 17.46
N LEU A 127 -10.72 10.71 16.38
CA LEU A 127 -10.82 11.54 15.18
C LEU A 127 -12.11 11.27 14.41
N ALA A 128 -12.43 10.00 14.14
CA ALA A 128 -13.60 9.63 13.33
C ALA A 128 -14.95 10.00 13.99
N SER A 129 -14.96 10.26 15.31
CA SER A 129 -16.13 10.70 16.07
C SER A 129 -16.33 12.22 16.11
N GLY A 130 -15.40 12.99 15.55
CA GLY A 130 -15.54 14.42 15.34
C GLY A 130 -14.46 15.26 16.02
N VAL A 131 -13.90 16.20 15.26
CA VAL A 131 -12.84 17.11 15.69
C VAL A 131 -12.76 18.31 14.73
N PHE A 132 -12.16 19.42 15.15
CA PHE A 132 -11.96 20.61 14.31
C PHE A 132 -13.26 21.13 13.65
N ASP A 133 -14.37 21.07 14.39
CA ASP A 133 -15.71 21.47 13.95
C ASP A 133 -16.28 20.61 12.80
N VAL A 134 -15.74 19.41 12.62
CA VAL A 134 -16.24 18.38 11.70
C VAL A 134 -16.80 17.23 12.53
N ASP A 135 -18.10 16.95 12.39
CA ASP A 135 -18.81 15.91 13.17
C ASP A 135 -18.35 14.49 12.81
N ARG A 136 -18.19 14.20 11.51
CA ARG A 136 -17.84 12.87 11.00
C ARG A 136 -16.74 12.96 9.94
N PRO A 137 -15.51 13.33 10.32
CA PRO A 137 -14.44 13.55 9.37
C PRO A 137 -14.00 12.24 8.70
N LEU A 138 -13.52 12.37 7.46
CA LEU A 138 -12.74 11.32 6.83
C LEU A 138 -11.30 11.43 7.33
N VAL A 139 -10.84 10.43 8.08
CA VAL A 139 -9.50 10.45 8.68
C VAL A 139 -8.50 9.75 7.76
N THR A 140 -7.33 10.34 7.58
CA THR A 140 -6.17 9.75 6.89
C THR A 140 -4.94 9.76 7.78
N LEU A 141 -3.97 8.87 7.52
CA LEU A 141 -2.70 8.83 8.25
C LEU A 141 -1.57 9.45 7.41
N GLY A 142 -0.88 10.42 8.00
CA GLY A 142 0.20 11.15 7.36
C GLY A 142 1.58 10.74 7.84
N VAL A 143 2.48 10.42 6.92
CA VAL A 143 3.89 10.09 7.21
C VAL A 143 4.81 11.25 6.81
N ARG A 144 5.84 11.52 7.59
CA ARG A 144 6.79 12.59 7.28
C ARG A 144 7.55 12.29 5.98
N PRO A 145 7.52 13.17 4.96
CA PRO A 145 8.28 12.97 3.73
C PRO A 145 9.78 13.06 3.99
N THR A 146 10.54 12.19 3.32
CA THR A 146 12.01 12.18 3.37
C THR A 146 12.65 12.65 2.06
N ASN A 147 11.88 12.67 0.97
CA ASN A 147 12.31 13.09 -0.36
C ASN A 147 11.10 13.54 -1.20
N PRO A 148 11.26 14.32 -2.27
CA PRO A 148 10.18 14.57 -3.21
C PRO A 148 9.87 13.28 -3.99
N SER A 149 8.65 12.76 -3.88
CA SER A 149 8.19 11.55 -4.55
C SER A 149 6.96 11.85 -5.39
N ILE A 150 6.89 11.30 -6.60
CA ILE A 150 5.70 11.37 -7.46
C ILE A 150 4.75 10.18 -7.26
N ASP A 151 5.17 9.19 -6.46
CA ASP A 151 4.41 7.96 -6.23
C ASP A 151 3.41 8.07 -5.08
N TYR A 152 3.52 9.12 -4.25
CA TYR A 152 2.69 9.32 -3.06
C TYR A 152 1.76 10.52 -3.20
N GLY A 153 0.62 10.45 -2.52
CA GLY A 153 -0.21 11.63 -2.25
C GLY A 153 0.38 12.51 -1.16
N TYR A 154 0.17 13.82 -1.27
CA TYR A 154 0.62 14.82 -0.31
C TYR A 154 -0.56 15.43 0.44
N LEU A 155 -0.50 15.34 1.76
CA LEU A 155 -1.43 15.96 2.70
C LEU A 155 -0.90 17.35 3.08
N ARG A 156 -1.73 18.38 2.89
CA ARG A 156 -1.42 19.75 3.29
C ARG A 156 -2.23 20.12 4.54
N PRO A 157 -1.64 20.04 5.75
CA PRO A 157 -2.36 20.37 6.96
C PRO A 157 -2.52 21.87 7.16
N ASP A 158 -3.59 22.25 7.86
CA ASP A 158 -3.63 23.53 8.56
C ASP A 158 -2.77 23.43 9.83
N THR A 159 -1.58 24.02 9.77
CA THR A 159 -0.64 24.00 10.90
C THR A 159 -1.06 24.92 12.04
N MET A 160 -1.94 25.90 11.81
CA MET A 160 -2.44 26.81 12.84
C MET A 160 -3.51 26.17 13.71
N ARG A 161 -4.21 25.17 13.19
CA ARG A 161 -5.23 24.39 13.89
C ARG A 161 -4.71 23.05 14.39
N ALA A 162 -3.39 22.88 14.50
CA ALA A 162 -2.80 21.65 15.02
C ALA A 162 -3.27 21.36 16.45
N ALA A 163 -3.55 20.09 16.75
CA ALA A 163 -3.79 19.61 18.11
C ALA A 163 -2.95 18.37 18.41
N LYS A 164 -2.96 17.94 19.66
CA LYS A 164 -2.30 16.72 20.12
C LYS A 164 -3.29 15.87 20.90
N LEU A 165 -3.55 14.66 20.43
CA LEU A 165 -4.44 13.67 21.03
C LEU A 165 -3.63 12.41 21.30
N ASP A 166 -3.60 11.94 22.55
CA ASP A 166 -2.83 10.76 22.98
C ASP A 166 -1.39 10.69 22.46
N GLY A 167 -0.70 11.84 22.46
CA GLY A 167 0.67 11.89 21.96
C GLY A 167 0.80 12.14 20.45
N VAL A 168 -0.26 11.90 19.68
CA VAL A 168 -0.28 12.03 18.21
C VAL A 168 -0.61 13.46 17.80
N ARG A 169 0.18 14.02 16.87
CA ARG A 169 -0.15 15.31 16.24
C ARG A 169 -1.26 15.11 15.22
N VAL A 170 -2.29 15.95 15.30
CA VAL A 170 -3.47 15.86 14.43
C VAL A 170 -3.76 17.23 13.82
N HIS A 171 -4.21 17.23 12.56
CA HIS A 171 -4.44 18.45 11.79
C HIS A 171 -5.67 18.31 10.90
N PRO A 172 -6.53 19.33 10.76
CA PRO A 172 -7.44 19.38 9.61
C PRO A 172 -6.63 19.64 8.33
N LEU A 173 -7.10 19.15 7.19
CA LEU A 173 -6.45 19.38 5.90
C LEU A 173 -7.03 20.60 5.18
N VAL A 174 -6.14 21.38 4.57
CA VAL A 174 -6.51 22.43 3.59
C VAL A 174 -6.39 21.92 2.15
N GLY A 175 -5.82 20.74 1.96
CA GLY A 175 -5.79 20.07 0.67
C GLY A 175 -5.11 18.72 0.72
N PHE A 176 -5.42 17.93 -0.30
CA PHE A 176 -4.82 16.65 -0.60
C PHE A 176 -4.45 16.69 -2.08
N GLU A 177 -3.24 16.23 -2.42
CA GLU A 177 -2.76 16.21 -3.81
C GLU A 177 -2.14 14.83 -4.12
N GLU A 178 -2.88 13.96 -4.80
CA GLU A 178 -2.48 12.60 -5.15
C GLU A 178 -1.52 12.60 -6.35
N LYS A 179 -0.33 12.02 -6.16
CA LYS A 179 0.70 11.77 -7.19
C LYS A 179 1.03 13.00 -8.04
N PRO A 180 1.62 14.03 -7.42
CA PRO A 180 1.96 15.28 -8.10
C PRO A 180 3.04 15.08 -9.17
N THR A 181 3.25 16.10 -10.02
CA THR A 181 4.41 16.13 -10.92
C THR A 181 5.72 16.27 -10.15
N ASP A 182 6.86 15.92 -10.74
CA ASP A 182 8.18 16.03 -10.08
C ASP A 182 8.46 17.45 -9.56
N ALA A 183 8.24 18.48 -10.40
CA ALA A 183 8.39 19.88 -10.00
C ALA A 183 7.50 20.21 -8.79
N ARG A 184 6.27 19.70 -8.80
CA ARG A 184 5.30 19.95 -7.76
C ARG A 184 5.61 19.19 -6.46
N ALA A 185 6.14 17.97 -6.53
CA ALA A 185 6.63 17.23 -5.37
C ALA A 185 7.78 17.97 -4.65
N ARG A 186 8.68 18.60 -5.41
CA ARG A 186 9.78 19.44 -4.89
C ARG A 186 9.27 20.69 -4.19
N GLU A 187 8.17 21.27 -4.65
CA GLU A 187 7.52 22.38 -3.94
C GLU A 187 6.84 21.89 -2.67
N LEU A 188 6.03 20.84 -2.78
CA LEU A 188 5.19 20.34 -1.70
C LEU A 188 5.99 19.92 -0.48
N ILE A 189 7.11 19.21 -0.65
CA ILE A 189 7.94 18.75 0.47
C ILE A 189 8.48 19.89 1.35
N ASN A 190 8.61 21.10 0.79
CA ASN A 190 9.09 22.27 1.52
C ASN A 190 8.00 23.00 2.30
N LEU A 191 6.73 22.57 2.18
CA LEU A 191 5.63 23.18 2.92
C LEU A 191 5.64 22.73 4.40
N PRO A 192 5.38 23.65 5.35
CA PRO A 192 5.33 23.31 6.77
C PRO A 192 4.29 22.22 7.08
N GLY A 193 4.72 21.18 7.79
CA GLY A 193 3.84 20.12 8.26
C GLY A 193 3.36 19.14 7.18
N VAL A 194 3.74 19.32 5.91
CA VAL A 194 3.33 18.43 4.82
C VAL A 194 3.64 16.97 5.14
N ALA A 195 2.71 16.09 4.78
CA ALA A 195 2.85 14.65 4.98
C ALA A 195 2.57 13.88 3.69
N TRP A 196 3.15 12.70 3.55
CA TRP A 196 2.68 11.71 2.58
C TRP A 196 1.42 11.04 3.11
N ASN A 197 0.47 10.78 2.23
CA ASN A 197 -0.66 9.91 2.50
C ASN A 197 -0.18 8.46 2.59
N ALA A 198 -0.43 7.80 3.72
CA ALA A 198 -0.08 6.39 3.92
C ALA A 198 -1.08 5.41 3.27
N GLY A 199 -2.13 5.90 2.60
CA GLY A 199 -3.19 5.07 2.01
C GLY A 199 -4.05 4.35 3.06
N MET A 200 -3.97 4.79 4.32
CA MET A 200 -4.69 4.23 5.46
C MET A 200 -5.70 5.24 5.96
N PHE A 201 -6.90 4.75 6.29
CA PHE A 201 -8.01 5.61 6.62
C PHE A 201 -8.85 5.10 7.79
N ALA A 202 -9.56 6.01 8.45
CA ALA A 202 -10.57 5.69 9.44
C ALA A 202 -11.76 6.65 9.31
N TRP A 203 -12.97 6.12 9.35
CA TRP A 203 -14.19 6.92 9.23
C TRP A 203 -15.39 6.14 9.72
N GLN A 204 -16.45 6.82 10.13
CA GLN A 204 -17.75 6.17 10.25
C GLN A 204 -18.21 5.65 8.88
N ARG A 205 -18.78 4.45 8.84
CA ARG A 205 -19.27 3.80 7.60
C ARG A 205 -20.20 4.72 6.80
N GLY A 206 -21.12 5.40 7.46
CA GLY A 206 -22.06 6.34 6.85
C GLY A 206 -21.37 7.59 6.28
N ALA A 207 -20.27 8.05 6.89
CA ALA A 207 -19.53 9.22 6.42
C ALA A 207 -18.84 8.96 5.08
N ILE A 208 -18.13 7.83 4.96
CA ILE A 208 -17.52 7.44 3.68
C ILE A 208 -18.56 7.11 2.62
N ARG A 209 -19.69 6.50 2.99
CA ARG A 209 -20.79 6.22 2.06
C ARG A 209 -21.39 7.51 1.50
N ALA A 210 -21.66 8.49 2.35
CA ALA A 210 -22.14 9.82 1.93
C ALA A 210 -21.12 10.55 1.04
N ALA A 211 -19.83 10.45 1.35
CA ALA A 211 -18.78 11.04 0.52
C ALA A 211 -18.70 10.37 -0.87
N LEU A 212 -18.76 9.04 -0.92
CA LEU A 212 -18.82 8.30 -2.18
C LEU A 212 -20.05 8.67 -3.01
N GLU A 213 -21.24 8.82 -2.40
CA GLU A 213 -22.47 9.26 -3.07
C GLU A 213 -22.35 10.69 -3.61
N LYS A 214 -21.66 11.58 -2.88
CA LYS A 214 -21.47 12.98 -3.27
C LYS A 214 -20.49 13.14 -4.44
N TYR A 215 -19.37 12.43 -4.42
CA TYR A 215 -18.27 12.65 -5.37
C TYR A 215 -18.21 11.62 -6.51
N THR A 216 -18.96 10.52 -6.43
CA THR A 216 -18.87 9.42 -7.40
C THR A 216 -20.24 8.80 -7.69
N PRO A 217 -20.40 8.11 -8.84
CA PRO A 217 -21.59 7.29 -9.11
C PRO A 217 -21.49 5.86 -8.52
N LEU A 218 -20.44 5.54 -7.75
CA LEU A 218 -20.14 4.15 -7.35
C LEU A 218 -21.26 3.50 -6.52
N PRO A 219 -21.81 4.14 -5.46
CA PRO A 219 -22.89 3.53 -4.68
C PRO A 219 -24.12 3.23 -5.54
N MET A 220 -24.49 4.14 -6.45
CA MET A 220 -25.62 3.93 -7.37
C MET A 220 -25.41 2.70 -8.27
N LEU A 221 -24.19 2.48 -8.76
CA LEU A 221 -23.85 1.35 -9.63
C LEU A 221 -23.78 0.01 -8.86
N ILE A 222 -23.20 0.03 -7.66
CA ILE A 222 -22.90 -1.18 -6.87
C ILE A 222 -24.13 -1.63 -6.07
N ASP A 223 -24.84 -0.72 -5.41
CA ASP A 223 -25.88 -1.08 -4.44
C ASP A 223 -27.05 -1.85 -5.06
N GLN A 224 -27.38 -1.54 -6.32
CA GLN A 224 -28.43 -2.20 -7.09
C GLN A 224 -27.99 -3.57 -7.64
N ALA A 225 -26.69 -3.81 -7.71
CA ALA A 225 -26.10 -4.97 -8.36
C ALA A 225 -25.67 -6.05 -7.35
N VAL A 226 -25.40 -5.67 -6.10
CA VAL A 226 -25.11 -6.60 -4.99
C VAL A 226 -26.27 -7.57 -4.80
N GLY A 227 -25.95 -8.86 -4.68
CA GLY A 227 -26.92 -9.97 -4.61
C GLY A 227 -27.08 -10.75 -5.92
N SER A 228 -26.43 -10.32 -7.02
CA SER A 228 -26.35 -11.08 -8.27
C SER A 228 -24.97 -10.92 -8.90
N ASP A 229 -24.21 -12.02 -9.02
CA ASP A 229 -22.87 -12.00 -9.61
C ASP A 229 -22.87 -11.43 -11.03
N LEU A 230 -23.90 -11.75 -11.82
CA LEU A 230 -24.04 -11.25 -13.19
C LEU A 230 -24.28 -9.73 -13.20
N ALA A 231 -25.16 -9.24 -12.33
CA ALA A 231 -25.43 -7.81 -12.23
C ALA A 231 -24.22 -7.04 -11.72
N LEU A 232 -23.52 -7.58 -10.71
CA LEU A 232 -22.32 -6.98 -10.13
C LEU A 232 -21.17 -6.94 -11.13
N THR A 233 -20.95 -8.02 -11.89
CA THR A 233 -19.98 -8.03 -13.00
C THR A 233 -20.31 -6.94 -14.03
N GLY A 234 -21.57 -6.86 -14.48
CA GLY A 234 -21.99 -5.84 -15.44
C GLY A 234 -21.92 -4.40 -14.89
N ALA A 235 -22.06 -4.20 -13.57
CA ALA A 235 -21.82 -2.92 -12.93
C ALA A 235 -20.32 -2.56 -12.94
N TYR A 236 -19.45 -3.51 -12.57
CA TYR A 236 -17.99 -3.35 -12.57
C TYR A 236 -17.41 -3.07 -13.96
N ASP A 237 -18.00 -3.61 -15.03
CA ASP A 237 -17.61 -3.30 -16.41
C ASP A 237 -17.82 -1.83 -16.79
N ARG A 238 -18.74 -1.13 -16.11
CA ARG A 238 -19.00 0.31 -16.32
C ARG A 238 -18.20 1.22 -15.41
N ILE A 239 -17.50 0.67 -14.41
CA ILE A 239 -16.70 1.45 -13.47
C ILE A 239 -15.36 1.79 -14.13
N THR A 240 -15.06 3.07 -14.26
CA THR A 240 -13.70 3.53 -14.58
C THR A 240 -12.81 3.36 -13.34
N PRO A 241 -11.64 2.69 -13.44
CA PRO A 241 -10.75 2.52 -12.29
C PRO A 241 -10.29 3.87 -11.72
N ILE A 242 -10.47 4.07 -10.41
CA ILE A 242 -10.06 5.30 -9.72
C ILE A 242 -9.73 5.02 -8.25
N SER A 243 -8.68 5.64 -7.71
CA SER A 243 -8.35 5.50 -6.30
C SER A 243 -9.29 6.33 -5.42
N ILE A 244 -9.46 5.93 -4.17
CA ILE A 244 -10.24 6.68 -3.19
C ILE A 244 -9.65 8.09 -2.95
N ASP A 245 -8.33 8.22 -3.10
CA ASP A 245 -7.61 9.48 -2.97
C ASP A 245 -8.13 10.51 -3.97
N LYS A 246 -8.18 10.14 -5.26
CA LYS A 246 -8.71 10.97 -6.34
C LYS A 246 -10.23 11.08 -6.31
N ALA A 247 -10.92 9.97 -6.05
CA ALA A 247 -12.37 9.90 -6.14
C ALA A 247 -13.09 10.68 -5.03
N VAL A 248 -12.48 10.73 -3.84
CA VAL A 248 -13.11 11.29 -2.64
C VAL A 248 -12.17 12.24 -1.90
N MET A 249 -10.97 11.78 -1.51
CA MET A 249 -10.16 12.51 -0.52
C MET A 249 -9.71 13.90 -0.97
N GLU A 250 -9.35 14.09 -2.25
CA GLU A 250 -9.00 15.42 -2.80
C GLU A 250 -10.16 16.43 -2.66
N SER A 251 -11.36 16.02 -3.06
CA SER A 251 -12.54 16.89 -3.01
C SER A 251 -13.05 17.08 -1.58
N ALA A 252 -13.01 16.02 -0.76
CA ALA A 252 -13.37 16.09 0.66
C ALA A 252 -12.42 17.00 1.45
N ALA A 253 -11.12 17.01 1.13
CA ALA A 253 -10.16 17.92 1.75
C ALA A 253 -10.41 19.38 1.35
N ALA A 254 -10.77 19.63 0.08
CA ALA A 254 -11.17 20.97 -0.38
C ALA A 254 -12.47 21.45 0.30
N ASP A 255 -13.37 20.53 0.65
CA ASP A 255 -14.58 20.79 1.44
C ASP A 255 -14.35 20.77 2.96
N HIS A 256 -13.08 20.74 3.40
CA HIS A 256 -12.68 20.73 4.82
C HIS A 256 -13.27 19.57 5.65
N GLN A 257 -13.52 18.41 5.03
CA GLN A 257 -14.05 17.22 5.68
C GLN A 257 -12.98 16.20 6.08
N VAL A 258 -11.70 16.49 5.81
CA VAL A 258 -10.59 15.55 6.03
C VAL A 258 -9.69 16.02 7.17
N VAL A 259 -9.35 15.07 8.05
CA VAL A 259 -8.41 15.26 9.16
C VAL A 259 -7.30 14.23 9.03
N MET A 260 -6.08 14.61 9.40
CA MET A 260 -4.94 13.69 9.43
C MET A 260 -4.44 13.44 10.84
N GLY A 261 -4.06 12.20 11.12
CA GLY A 261 -3.20 11.83 12.25
C GLY A 261 -1.77 11.59 11.76
N ALA A 262 -0.78 12.17 12.43
CA ALA A 262 0.62 11.91 12.11
C ALA A 262 1.04 10.50 12.57
N MET A 263 1.57 9.71 11.64
CA MET A 263 2.05 8.36 11.90
C MET A 263 3.57 8.30 11.77
N ASP A 264 4.23 7.99 12.88
CA ASP A 264 5.68 7.78 12.96
C ASP A 264 5.93 6.35 13.46
N ALA A 265 5.86 5.39 12.53
CA ALA A 265 5.86 3.95 12.82
C ALA A 265 6.78 3.16 11.86
N GLY A 266 7.77 3.83 11.26
CA GLY A 266 8.67 3.22 10.26
C GLY A 266 7.93 2.68 9.02
N TRP A 267 6.95 3.45 8.51
CA TRP A 267 6.13 3.06 7.37
C TRP A 267 6.91 3.02 6.05
N SER A 268 6.64 2.00 5.24
CA SER A 268 7.02 1.92 3.83
C SER A 268 5.95 1.21 3.02
N ASP A 269 5.65 1.70 1.81
CA ASP A 269 4.74 1.04 0.88
C ASP A 269 5.35 -0.16 0.15
N LEU A 270 6.65 -0.43 0.34
CA LEU A 270 7.42 -1.41 -0.43
C LEU A 270 7.19 -1.31 -1.95
N GLY A 271 7.07 -0.08 -2.47
CA GLY A 271 6.71 0.18 -3.87
C GLY A 271 7.84 0.00 -4.88
N SER A 272 9.06 -0.28 -4.43
CA SER A 272 10.26 -0.44 -5.27
C SER A 272 11.31 -1.34 -4.61
N TRP A 273 12.22 -1.88 -5.42
CA TRP A 273 13.39 -2.61 -4.92
C TRP A 273 14.24 -1.77 -3.96
N THR A 274 14.41 -0.46 -4.22
CA THR A 274 15.08 0.45 -3.27
C THR A 274 14.40 0.47 -1.90
N ALA A 275 13.06 0.52 -1.87
CA ALA A 275 12.32 0.48 -0.60
C ALA A 275 12.49 -0.87 0.11
N LEU A 276 12.43 -1.98 -0.65
CA LEU A 276 12.63 -3.32 -0.12
C LEU A 276 14.04 -3.50 0.47
N LEU A 277 15.08 -3.11 -0.27
CA LEU A 277 16.48 -3.16 0.19
C LEU A 277 16.68 -2.32 1.46
N ARG A 278 16.01 -1.17 1.59
CA ARG A 278 16.06 -0.38 2.81
C ARG A 278 15.49 -1.13 4.01
N VAL A 279 14.37 -1.82 3.84
CA VAL A 279 13.75 -2.60 4.93
C VAL A 279 14.58 -3.84 5.28
N LEU A 280 15.12 -4.54 4.28
CA LEU A 280 16.07 -5.64 4.51
C LEU A 280 17.32 -5.14 5.24
N GLY A 281 17.87 -4.00 4.81
CA GLY A 281 19.08 -3.39 5.36
C GLY A 281 18.88 -2.66 6.70
N ALA A 282 17.67 -2.26 7.07
CA ALA A 282 17.37 -1.73 8.41
C ALA A 282 17.62 -2.80 9.50
N SER A 283 17.57 -4.08 9.15
CA SER A 283 18.03 -5.18 10.01
C SER A 283 19.55 -5.16 10.27
N LEU A 284 20.32 -4.33 9.54
CA LEU A 284 21.78 -4.24 9.58
C LEU A 284 22.21 -2.77 9.76
N VAL A 285 22.48 -2.37 10.99
CA VAL A 285 22.95 -1.02 11.34
C VAL A 285 24.25 -0.65 10.60
N GLY A 286 24.28 0.50 9.88
CA GLY A 286 25.53 1.20 9.51
C GLY A 286 25.86 1.42 8.03
N GLY A 287 24.90 1.46 7.10
CA GLY A 287 25.15 1.66 5.66
C GLY A 287 25.54 3.10 5.22
N PRO A 288 26.13 3.26 4.01
CA PRO A 288 26.54 4.55 3.45
C PRO A 288 25.36 5.50 3.15
N ALA A 289 25.65 6.80 3.07
CA ALA A 289 24.67 7.90 3.02
C ALA A 289 23.67 7.85 1.83
N ASP A 290 24.04 7.23 0.70
CA ASP A 290 23.16 7.03 -0.46
C ASP A 290 22.59 5.60 -0.58
N GLY A 291 23.07 4.66 0.24
CA GLY A 291 22.59 3.27 0.32
C GLY A 291 22.59 2.48 -1.01
N PRO A 292 22.27 1.17 -0.96
CA PRO A 292 21.96 0.42 -2.16
C PRO A 292 20.63 0.89 -2.77
N SER A 293 20.51 0.80 -4.09
CA SER A 293 19.28 1.14 -4.82
C SER A 293 18.88 0.02 -5.77
N GLY A 294 17.61 -0.04 -6.14
CA GLY A 294 17.13 -1.08 -7.05
C GLY A 294 16.00 -0.63 -7.95
N ARG A 295 15.98 -1.18 -9.16
CA ARG A 295 14.97 -0.91 -10.19
C ARG A 295 14.70 -2.13 -11.05
N VAL A 296 13.53 -2.15 -11.67
CA VAL A 296 13.20 -3.12 -12.73
C VAL A 296 13.82 -2.65 -14.04
N VAL A 297 14.50 -3.56 -14.73
CA VAL A 297 15.10 -3.39 -16.06
C VAL A 297 14.17 -4.00 -17.09
N GLN A 298 13.87 -3.26 -18.17
CA GLN A 298 12.99 -3.71 -19.24
C GLN A 298 13.76 -4.48 -20.32
N THR A 299 13.06 -5.28 -21.12
CA THR A 299 13.65 -5.99 -22.25
C THR A 299 14.22 -5.00 -23.29
N GLY A 300 15.43 -5.28 -23.78
CA GLY A 300 16.17 -4.43 -24.72
C GLY A 300 16.87 -3.23 -24.07
N GLU A 301 16.68 -2.99 -22.78
CA GLU A 301 17.40 -1.93 -22.07
C GLU A 301 18.88 -2.29 -21.91
N THR A 302 19.76 -1.31 -22.10
CA THR A 302 21.20 -1.46 -21.88
C THR A 302 21.55 -0.97 -20.49
N VAL A 303 22.22 -1.82 -19.71
CA VAL A 303 22.57 -1.54 -18.32
C VAL A 303 24.07 -1.76 -18.13
N GLU A 304 24.74 -0.79 -17.51
CA GLU A 304 26.10 -0.94 -17.00
C GLU A 304 26.05 -1.57 -15.61
N LEU A 305 26.80 -2.66 -15.44
CA LEU A 305 26.87 -3.44 -14.21
C LEU A 305 28.23 -3.23 -13.54
N GLY A 306 28.19 -2.62 -12.35
CA GLY A 306 29.36 -2.44 -11.50
C GLY A 306 29.76 -3.72 -10.75
N PRO A 307 30.98 -3.76 -10.17
CA PRO A 307 31.44 -4.88 -9.36
C PRO A 307 30.62 -5.12 -8.09
N ASP A 308 30.00 -4.05 -7.58
CA ASP A 308 29.18 -4.05 -6.37
C ASP A 308 27.68 -4.20 -6.62
N ASP A 309 27.29 -4.49 -7.86
CA ASP A 309 25.89 -4.64 -8.23
C ASP A 309 25.43 -6.10 -8.13
N LEU A 310 24.13 -6.29 -7.89
CA LEU A 310 23.44 -7.56 -8.03
C LEU A 310 22.37 -7.49 -9.13
N VAL A 311 22.09 -8.64 -9.71
CA VAL A 311 21.06 -8.85 -10.73
C VAL A 311 20.14 -9.96 -10.28
N VAL A 312 18.84 -9.68 -10.16
CA VAL A 312 17.82 -10.69 -9.82
C VAL A 312 16.99 -11.00 -11.07
N ARG A 313 17.00 -12.24 -11.51
CA ARG A 313 16.31 -12.70 -12.74
C ARG A 313 15.67 -14.07 -12.55
N SER A 314 14.74 -14.41 -13.43
CA SER A 314 14.23 -15.78 -13.53
C SER A 314 15.11 -16.60 -14.46
N VAL A 315 15.63 -17.75 -13.99
CA VAL A 315 16.42 -18.71 -14.75
C VAL A 315 15.74 -20.07 -14.61
N ASP A 316 15.32 -20.67 -15.72
CA ASP A 316 14.60 -21.95 -15.76
C ASP A 316 13.37 -22.01 -14.82
N GLY A 317 12.67 -20.88 -14.67
CA GLY A 317 11.47 -20.76 -13.84
C GLY A 317 11.73 -20.49 -12.35
N ARG A 318 12.99 -20.37 -11.92
CA ARG A 318 13.37 -20.04 -10.54
C ARG A 318 14.02 -18.67 -10.45
N LEU A 319 13.90 -18.01 -9.31
CA LEU A 319 14.58 -16.75 -9.05
C LEU A 319 16.04 -17.01 -8.73
N ALA A 320 16.93 -16.27 -9.38
CA ALA A 320 18.36 -16.34 -9.17
C ALA A 320 18.94 -14.93 -8.99
N VAL A 321 20.01 -14.84 -8.20
CA VAL A 321 20.78 -13.62 -8.02
C VAL A 321 22.23 -13.82 -8.46
N ASP A 322 22.69 -12.95 -9.36
CA ASP A 322 24.04 -12.93 -9.89
C ASP A 322 24.75 -11.64 -9.50
N ALA A 323 26.07 -11.71 -9.29
CA ALA A 323 26.89 -10.50 -9.14
C ALA A 323 27.11 -9.85 -10.52
N GLY A 324 27.09 -8.52 -10.60
CA GLY A 324 27.17 -7.74 -11.84
C GLY A 324 28.22 -8.23 -12.85
N PRO A 325 29.50 -8.39 -12.47
CA PRO A 325 30.55 -8.85 -13.40
C PRO A 325 30.43 -10.31 -13.85
N ALA A 326 29.64 -11.11 -13.14
CA ALA A 326 29.45 -12.53 -13.40
C ALA A 326 28.20 -12.82 -14.25
N VAL A 327 27.41 -11.79 -14.60
CA VAL A 327 26.19 -11.96 -15.40
C VAL A 327 26.56 -12.41 -16.81
N ALA A 328 26.06 -13.58 -17.20
CA ALA A 328 26.26 -14.13 -18.54
C ALA A 328 25.70 -13.18 -19.61
N GLY A 329 26.46 -12.94 -20.68
CA GLY A 329 26.10 -12.01 -21.74
C GLY A 329 26.57 -10.56 -21.52
N ALA A 330 27.14 -10.23 -20.36
CA ALA A 330 27.77 -8.94 -20.15
C ALA A 330 29.10 -8.85 -20.94
N THR A 331 29.22 -7.85 -21.82
CA THR A 331 30.45 -7.53 -22.56
C THR A 331 31.00 -6.20 -22.07
N GLY A 332 32.21 -6.21 -21.49
CA GLY A 332 32.83 -4.99 -20.98
C GLY A 332 32.12 -4.38 -19.76
N GLY A 333 31.34 -5.16 -19.01
CA GLY A 333 30.52 -4.67 -17.89
C GLY A 333 29.15 -4.14 -18.29
N THR A 334 28.77 -4.23 -19.57
CA THR A 334 27.46 -3.82 -20.06
C THR A 334 26.65 -5.02 -20.51
N ILE A 335 25.36 -5.06 -20.18
CA ILE A 335 24.40 -6.06 -20.65
C ILE A 335 23.24 -5.39 -21.39
N VAL A 336 22.81 -6.00 -22.49
CA VAL A 336 21.50 -5.70 -23.10
C VAL A 336 20.52 -6.73 -22.59
N SER A 337 19.49 -6.27 -21.90
CA SER A 337 18.49 -7.12 -21.27
C SER A 337 17.74 -7.99 -22.29
N ASP A 338 17.75 -9.30 -22.11
CA ASP A 338 17.00 -10.29 -22.90
C ASP A 338 15.62 -10.63 -22.30
N GLY A 339 15.29 -10.05 -21.13
CA GLY A 339 14.05 -10.29 -20.41
C GLY A 339 13.67 -9.11 -19.52
N VAL A 340 12.89 -9.36 -18.47
CA VAL A 340 12.61 -8.37 -17.42
C VAL A 340 13.22 -8.90 -16.13
N TRP A 341 14.05 -8.10 -15.47
CA TRP A 341 14.81 -8.48 -14.28
C TRP A 341 15.02 -7.25 -13.38
N ALA A 342 15.64 -7.42 -12.21
CA ALA A 342 15.94 -6.32 -11.30
C ALA A 342 17.45 -6.07 -11.20
N HIS A 343 17.84 -4.80 -11.36
CA HIS A 343 19.20 -4.34 -11.11
C HIS A 343 19.25 -3.69 -9.72
N LEU A 344 20.15 -4.18 -8.88
CA LEU A 344 20.36 -3.71 -7.52
C LEU A 344 21.77 -3.10 -7.43
N ALA A 345 21.87 -1.79 -7.61
CA ALA A 345 23.12 -1.06 -7.64
C ALA A 345 23.73 -0.94 -6.23
N GLY A 346 25.02 -1.26 -6.10
CA GLY A 346 25.76 -1.21 -4.83
C GLY A 346 25.30 -2.21 -3.76
N ALA A 347 24.47 -3.20 -4.14
CA ALA A 347 23.83 -4.14 -3.23
C ALA A 347 24.63 -5.43 -2.99
N ARG A 348 25.86 -5.59 -3.52
CA ARG A 348 26.65 -6.83 -3.38
C ARG A 348 26.86 -7.29 -1.95
N HIS A 349 26.98 -6.36 -1.01
CA HIS A 349 27.10 -6.66 0.41
C HIS A 349 25.82 -7.27 1.02
N MET A 350 24.68 -7.16 0.33
CA MET A 350 23.38 -7.73 0.71
C MET A 350 23.05 -9.04 -0.03
N ALA A 351 24.05 -9.71 -0.61
CA ALA A 351 23.80 -10.84 -1.50
C ALA A 351 23.22 -12.06 -0.79
N GLU A 352 23.49 -12.24 0.50
CA GLU A 352 22.92 -13.34 1.29
C GLU A 352 21.45 -13.05 1.62
N GLU A 353 21.15 -11.83 2.06
CA GLU A 353 19.80 -11.38 2.39
C GLU A 353 18.88 -11.41 1.17
N VAL A 354 19.40 -11.02 -0.01
CA VAL A 354 18.67 -11.15 -1.27
C VAL A 354 18.46 -12.62 -1.61
N ARG A 355 19.46 -13.51 -1.45
CA ARG A 355 19.28 -14.95 -1.70
C ARG A 355 18.19 -15.54 -0.80
N ASP A 356 18.25 -15.27 0.49
CA ASP A 356 17.26 -15.77 1.45
C ASP A 356 15.85 -15.27 1.11
N LEU A 357 15.73 -14.02 0.63
CA LEU A 357 14.46 -13.50 0.10
C LEU A 357 13.98 -14.29 -1.12
N LEU A 358 14.84 -14.57 -2.09
CA LEU A 358 14.45 -15.32 -3.28
C LEU A 358 14.01 -16.74 -2.92
N GLU A 359 14.73 -17.40 -2.02
CA GLU A 359 14.39 -18.74 -1.54
C GLU A 359 13.01 -18.77 -0.88
N ARG A 360 12.69 -17.81 0.00
CA ARG A 360 11.36 -17.73 0.63
C ARG A 360 10.24 -17.53 -0.39
N VAL A 361 10.45 -16.65 -1.36
CA VAL A 361 9.45 -16.37 -2.42
C VAL A 361 9.26 -17.59 -3.34
N ASP A 362 10.34 -18.27 -3.75
CA ASP A 362 10.26 -19.46 -4.61
C ASP A 362 9.69 -20.69 -3.89
N HIS A 363 9.94 -20.86 -2.58
CA HIS A 363 9.40 -21.98 -1.81
C HIS A 363 7.88 -21.97 -1.74
N GLU A 364 7.31 -20.79 -1.50
CA GLU A 364 5.87 -20.61 -1.46
C GLU A 364 5.22 -20.87 -2.84
N ASP A 365 5.93 -20.66 -3.95
CA ASP A 365 5.43 -20.98 -5.32
C ASP A 365 5.35 -22.49 -5.60
N VAL A 366 5.97 -23.33 -4.77
CA VAL A 366 5.93 -24.80 -4.89
C VAL A 366 4.84 -25.42 -4.01
N GLU A 367 4.44 -24.75 -2.93
CA GLU A 367 3.43 -25.24 -1.98
C GLU A 367 2.00 -24.74 -2.29
N ALA A 368 1.84 -23.68 -3.08
CA ALA A 368 0.57 -23.17 -3.61
C ALA A 368 0.18 -23.86 -4.92
#